data_AF-A0A672RU01-F1
#
_entry.id   AF-A0A672RU01-F1
#
_cell.length_a   1.000
_cell.length_b   1.000
_cell.length_c   1.000
_cell.angle_alpha   90.00
_cell.angle_beta   90.00
_cell.angle_gamma   90.00
#
_symmetry.space_group_name_H-M   'P 1'
#
loop_
_entity.id
_entity.type
_entity.pdbx_description
1 polymer ?
#
loop_
_entity_poly.entity_id
_entity_poly.type
_entity_poly.pdbx_seq_one_letter_code
_entity_poly.pdbx_strand_id
1 'polypeptide(L)'
;MIFTGVIFSALVMLLLSDSAQCKRVDCKSDCCSFVEGFPVRLKELRSAYREIQRFYESNDDLEPLLNENVQQSINSPHGCHVMNEILRFYLDTILPTAVQKNHLHSTTPIDSIGNIFQDLKRDILKCKNYFSCQNPFEFANIKNSFEKMKEKGVYKAMGELDMLFKYIEQYLAAKRVKH
;
A
#
# COMPACT_ATOMS: atom_id res chain seq x y z
N MET A 1 -8.96 54.07 1.96
CA MET A 1 -8.90 52.81 2.75
C MET A 1 -9.51 51.59 2.05
N ILE A 2 -10.22 51.72 0.92
CA ILE A 2 -10.83 50.56 0.22
C ILE A 2 -9.82 49.86 -0.72
N PHE A 3 -8.93 50.61 -1.38
CA PHE A 3 -7.95 50.06 -2.32
C PHE A 3 -6.89 49.14 -1.69
N THR A 4 -6.52 49.37 -0.43
CA THR A 4 -5.50 48.59 0.28
C THR A 4 -5.97 47.18 0.66
N GLY A 5 -7.27 47.00 0.95
CA GLY A 5 -7.85 45.69 1.27
C GLY A 5 -7.99 44.77 0.06
N VAL A 6 -8.25 45.33 -1.12
CA VAL A 6 -8.36 44.56 -2.37
C VAL A 6 -7.00 44.02 -2.81
N ILE A 7 -5.94 44.81 -2.65
CA ILE A 7 -4.56 44.41 -2.98
C ILE A 7 -4.10 43.29 -2.05
N PHE A 8 -4.41 43.38 -0.75
CA PHE A 8 -4.03 42.35 0.22
C PHE A 8 -4.77 41.03 -0.04
N SER A 9 -6.05 41.08 -0.40
CA SER A 9 -6.85 39.90 -0.78
C SER A 9 -6.31 39.20 -2.05
N ALA A 10 -5.92 39.98 -3.07
CA ALA A 10 -5.33 39.45 -4.30
C ALA A 10 -3.96 38.78 -4.05
N LEU A 11 -3.13 39.36 -3.18
CA LEU A 11 -1.84 38.78 -2.79
C LEU A 11 -2.01 37.46 -2.02
N VAL A 12 -2.99 37.36 -1.13
CA VAL A 12 -3.30 36.10 -0.43
C VAL A 12 -3.79 35.03 -1.40
N MET A 13 -4.63 35.37 -2.38
CA MET A 13 -5.08 34.43 -3.43
C MET A 13 -3.94 33.96 -4.34
N LEU A 14 -2.98 34.85 -4.67
CA LEU A 14 -1.78 34.50 -5.45
C LEU A 14 -0.82 33.59 -4.66
N LEU A 15 -0.65 33.84 -3.36
CA LEU A 15 0.17 32.97 -2.49
C LEU A 15 -0.46 31.59 -2.26
N LEU A 16 -1.80 31.51 -2.22
CA LEU A 16 -2.52 30.24 -2.10
C LEU A 16 -2.48 29.42 -3.42
N SER A 17 -2.40 30.07 -4.58
CA SER A 17 -2.33 29.38 -5.87
C SER A 17 -0.95 28.77 -6.17
N ASP A 18 0.12 29.32 -5.60
CA ASP A 18 1.49 28.76 -5.72
C ASP A 18 1.61 27.42 -4.95
N SER A 19 0.84 27.26 -3.87
CA SER A 19 0.76 25.99 -3.12
C SER A 19 -0.04 24.88 -3.82
N ALA A 20 -0.77 25.20 -4.88
CA ALA A 20 -1.62 24.27 -5.63
C ALA A 20 -0.99 23.77 -6.94
N GLN A 21 0.24 24.18 -7.27
CA GLN A 21 0.97 23.59 -8.40
C GLN A 21 1.43 22.18 -8.03
N CYS A 22 0.64 21.18 -8.40
CA CYS A 22 1.11 19.82 -8.54
C CYS A 22 2.27 19.81 -9.54
N LYS A 23 3.51 19.92 -9.04
CA LYS A 23 4.70 19.69 -9.86
C LYS A 23 4.58 18.28 -10.43
N ARG A 24 4.31 18.18 -11.74
CA ARG A 24 4.32 16.89 -12.43
C ARG A 24 5.76 16.39 -12.40
N VAL A 25 5.96 15.23 -11.76
CA VAL A 25 7.24 14.52 -11.81
C VAL A 25 7.45 14.05 -13.25
N ASP A 26 8.53 14.49 -13.88
CA ASP A 26 8.95 14.02 -15.19
C ASP A 26 9.67 12.66 -15.05
N CYS A 27 8.91 11.58 -15.21
CA CYS A 27 9.42 10.22 -15.07
C CYS A 27 10.06 9.71 -16.37
N LYS A 28 11.37 9.45 -16.32
CA LYS A 28 12.16 8.94 -17.45
C LYS A 28 12.19 7.41 -17.59
N SER A 29 11.53 6.68 -16.69
CA SER A 29 11.47 5.21 -16.73
C SER A 29 10.12 4.68 -16.27
N ASP A 30 9.73 3.51 -16.75
CA ASP A 30 8.53 2.79 -16.31
C ASP A 30 8.46 2.65 -14.79
N CYS A 31 9.60 2.43 -14.13
CA CYS A 31 9.68 2.25 -12.67
C CYS A 31 9.40 3.53 -11.90
N CYS A 32 9.85 4.68 -12.40
CA CYS A 32 9.46 5.98 -11.86
C CYS A 32 7.95 6.19 -12.04
N SER A 33 7.44 6.00 -13.26
CA SER A 33 6.02 6.20 -13.58
C SER A 33 5.10 5.31 -12.73
N PHE A 34 5.54 4.08 -12.48
CA PHE A 34 4.87 3.16 -11.56
C PHE A 34 4.79 3.72 -10.13
N VAL A 35 5.91 4.16 -9.55
CA VAL A 35 5.95 4.65 -8.15
C VAL A 35 5.18 5.97 -7.99
N GLU A 36 5.28 6.87 -8.96
CA GLU A 36 4.55 8.14 -8.96
C GLU A 36 3.06 7.95 -9.22
N GLY A 37 2.69 6.99 -10.08
CA GLY A 37 1.29 6.70 -10.43
C GLY A 37 0.55 5.84 -9.39
N PHE A 38 1.24 5.19 -8.47
CA PHE A 38 0.63 4.26 -7.51
C PHE A 38 -0.49 4.86 -6.61
N PRO A 39 -0.52 6.15 -6.24
CA PRO A 39 -1.62 6.73 -5.46
C PRO A 39 -3.01 6.50 -6.06
N VAL A 40 -3.12 6.38 -7.39
CA VAL A 40 -4.38 6.03 -8.06
C VAL A 40 -4.84 4.63 -7.66
N ARG A 41 -3.95 3.64 -7.78
CA ARG A 41 -4.21 2.25 -7.35
C ARG A 41 -4.45 2.15 -5.84
N LEU A 42 -3.77 2.97 -5.03
CA LEU A 42 -3.99 3.02 -3.59
C LEU A 42 -5.40 3.56 -3.24
N LYS A 43 -5.91 4.53 -4.00
CA LYS A 43 -7.29 5.01 -3.85
C LYS A 43 -8.29 3.90 -4.20
N GLU A 44 -8.03 3.13 -5.25
CA GLU A 44 -8.85 1.97 -5.65
C GLU A 44 -8.85 0.88 -4.57
N LEU A 45 -7.67 0.52 -4.03
CA LEU A 45 -7.54 -0.42 -2.90
C LEU A 45 -8.40 0.01 -1.71
N ARG A 46 -8.28 1.29 -1.31
CA ARG A 46 -9.06 1.85 -0.20
C ARG A 46 -10.55 1.88 -0.51
N SER A 47 -10.96 2.12 -1.75
CA SER A 47 -12.36 2.10 -2.16
C SER A 47 -12.94 0.69 -2.08
N ALA A 48 -12.26 -0.30 -2.65
CA ALA A 48 -12.67 -1.69 -2.61
C ALA A 48 -12.74 -2.23 -1.17
N TYR A 49 -11.74 -1.91 -0.34
CA TYR A 49 -11.75 -2.35 1.05
C TYR A 49 -12.92 -1.80 1.85
N ARG A 50 -13.31 -0.52 1.66
CA ARG A 50 -14.47 0.08 2.37
C ARG A 50 -15.77 -0.72 2.19
N GLU A 51 -15.94 -1.41 1.06
CA GLU A 51 -17.14 -2.22 0.80
C GLU A 51 -17.20 -3.49 1.67
N ILE A 52 -16.05 -4.00 2.11
CA ILE A 52 -15.92 -5.25 2.88
C ILE A 52 -15.37 -5.04 4.30
N GLN A 53 -14.88 -3.83 4.61
CA GLN A 53 -14.18 -3.48 5.85
C GLN A 53 -14.94 -3.88 7.09
N ARG A 54 -16.20 -3.45 7.20
CA ARG A 54 -17.04 -3.71 8.38
C ARG A 54 -17.18 -5.20 8.67
N PHE A 55 -17.30 -6.03 7.63
CA PHE A 55 -17.45 -7.47 7.79
C PHE A 55 -16.19 -8.09 8.38
N TYR A 56 -15.00 -7.72 7.89
CA TYR A 56 -13.77 -8.32 8.37
C TYR A 56 -13.31 -7.76 9.73
N GLU A 57 -13.42 -6.45 9.96
CA GLU A 57 -13.03 -5.83 11.24
C GLU A 57 -13.96 -6.23 12.40
N SER A 58 -15.26 -6.44 12.15
CA SER A 58 -16.18 -6.88 13.22
C SER A 58 -15.96 -8.34 13.65
N ASN A 59 -15.25 -9.11 12.83
CA ASN A 59 -14.90 -10.51 13.09
C ASN A 59 -13.40 -10.68 13.39
N ASP A 60 -12.69 -9.56 13.60
CA ASP A 60 -11.29 -9.54 14.01
C ASP A 60 -11.17 -9.40 15.53
N ASP A 61 -10.93 -10.52 16.22
CA ASP A 61 -10.72 -10.59 17.66
C ASP A 61 -9.28 -10.98 18.04
N LEU A 62 -8.37 -11.00 17.07
CA LEU A 62 -6.99 -11.46 17.28
C LEU A 62 -6.02 -10.28 17.42
N GLU A 63 -4.96 -10.52 18.20
CA GLU A 63 -3.81 -9.61 18.34
C GLU A 63 -3.27 -9.14 16.98
N PRO A 64 -2.78 -7.88 16.84
CA PRO A 64 -2.34 -7.33 15.56
C PRO A 64 -1.39 -8.23 14.77
N LEU A 65 -1.59 -8.29 13.46
CA LEU A 65 -0.77 -9.10 12.56
C LEU A 65 0.34 -8.27 11.91
N LEU A 66 -0.04 -7.13 11.35
CA LEU A 66 0.82 -6.13 10.73
C LEU A 66 1.27 -5.13 11.81
N ASN A 67 2.21 -5.59 12.64
CA ASN A 67 2.78 -4.81 13.73
C ASN A 67 4.08 -4.09 13.34
N GLU A 68 4.65 -3.37 14.31
CA GLU A 68 5.89 -2.60 14.11
C GLU A 68 7.07 -3.45 13.63
N ASN A 69 7.16 -4.73 14.02
CA ASN A 69 8.23 -5.62 13.54
C ASN A 69 8.10 -5.90 12.03
N VAL A 70 6.87 -6.03 11.53
CA VAL A 70 6.61 -6.16 10.09
C VAL A 70 7.00 -4.88 9.38
N GLN A 71 6.61 -3.71 9.92
CA GLN A 71 6.99 -2.42 9.35
C GLN A 71 8.51 -2.21 9.31
N GLN A 72 9.22 -2.55 10.38
CA GLN A 72 10.68 -2.49 10.46
C GLN A 72 11.32 -3.42 9.42
N SER A 73 10.76 -4.62 9.22
CA SER A 73 11.22 -5.55 8.19
C SER A 73 11.06 -4.97 6.78
N ILE A 74 9.93 -4.30 6.49
CA ILE A 74 9.69 -3.60 5.22
C ILE A 74 10.68 -2.44 5.01
N ASN A 75 11.09 -1.76 6.08
CA ASN A 75 12.04 -0.65 6.01
C ASN A 75 13.51 -1.08 5.99
N SER A 76 13.79 -2.36 6.19
CA SER A 76 15.15 -2.91 6.16
C SER A 76 15.74 -2.90 4.73
N PRO A 77 17.06 -3.14 4.58
CA PRO A 77 17.68 -3.36 3.26
C PRO A 77 17.03 -4.48 2.44
N HIS A 78 16.27 -5.37 3.09
CA HIS A 78 15.55 -6.46 2.45
C HIS A 78 14.06 -6.19 2.21
N GLY A 79 13.62 -4.94 2.40
CA GLY A 79 12.21 -4.54 2.29
C GLY A 79 11.50 -4.98 1.00
N CYS A 80 12.22 -5.02 -0.12
CA CYS A 80 11.70 -5.54 -1.38
C CYS A 80 11.25 -7.01 -1.29
N HIS A 81 12.07 -7.87 -0.67
CA HIS A 81 11.73 -9.28 -0.49
C HIS A 81 10.58 -9.43 0.50
N VAL A 82 10.60 -8.68 1.60
CA VAL A 82 9.51 -8.67 2.59
C VAL A 82 8.18 -8.30 1.92
N MET A 83 8.16 -7.22 1.13
CA MET A 83 6.96 -6.78 0.42
C MET A 83 6.46 -7.85 -0.58
N ASN A 84 7.36 -8.46 -1.35
CA ASN A 84 7.01 -9.54 -2.27
C ASN A 84 6.38 -10.74 -1.54
N GLU A 85 6.88 -11.10 -0.37
CA GLU A 85 6.36 -12.21 0.43
C GLU A 85 5.00 -11.90 1.07
N ILE A 86 4.78 -10.66 1.54
CA ILE A 86 3.44 -10.23 2.01
C ILE A 86 2.45 -10.33 0.87
N LEU A 87 2.76 -9.77 -0.30
CA LEU A 87 1.88 -9.82 -1.47
C LEU A 87 1.62 -11.26 -1.90
N ARG A 88 2.64 -12.11 -1.91
CA ARG A 88 2.48 -13.55 -2.20
C ARG A 88 1.53 -14.21 -1.21
N PHE A 89 1.69 -13.97 0.09
CA PHE A 89 0.84 -14.57 1.10
C PHE A 89 -0.63 -14.15 0.96
N TYR A 90 -0.89 -12.86 0.68
CA TYR A 90 -2.25 -12.40 0.43
C TYR A 90 -2.86 -13.04 -0.83
N LEU A 91 -2.11 -13.05 -1.94
CA LEU A 91 -2.57 -13.59 -3.22
C LEU A 91 -2.80 -15.11 -3.19
N ASP A 92 -1.90 -15.85 -2.57
CA ASP A 92 -1.90 -17.32 -2.64
C ASP A 92 -2.72 -17.95 -1.50
N THR A 93 -2.94 -17.23 -0.39
CA THR A 93 -3.57 -17.77 0.82
C THR A 93 -4.77 -16.94 1.28
N ILE A 94 -4.59 -15.66 1.61
CA ILE A 94 -5.63 -14.89 2.29
C ILE A 94 -6.82 -14.61 1.38
N LEU A 95 -6.62 -14.02 0.20
CA LEU A 95 -7.71 -13.65 -0.71
C LEU A 95 -8.48 -14.87 -1.22
N PRO A 96 -7.84 -15.97 -1.66
CA PRO A 96 -8.57 -17.18 -2.06
C PRO A 96 -9.41 -17.76 -0.90
N THR A 97 -8.87 -17.79 0.32
CA THR A 97 -9.62 -18.29 1.48
C THR A 97 -10.74 -17.32 1.87
N ALA A 98 -10.52 -16.02 1.72
CA ALA A 98 -11.55 -15.00 1.92
C ALA A 98 -12.71 -15.20 0.96
N VAL A 99 -12.45 -15.43 -0.34
CA VAL A 99 -13.48 -15.76 -1.34
C VAL A 99 -14.25 -17.03 -0.95
N GLN A 100 -13.56 -18.11 -0.57
CA GLN A 100 -14.20 -19.38 -0.20
C GLN A 100 -15.09 -19.26 1.05
N LYS A 101 -14.66 -18.45 2.03
CA LYS A 101 -15.40 -18.22 3.28
C LYS A 101 -16.37 -17.05 3.18
N ASN A 102 -16.43 -16.37 2.04
CA ASN A 102 -17.23 -15.17 1.90
C ASN A 102 -18.71 -15.54 1.86
N HIS A 103 -19.49 -14.99 2.78
CA HIS A 103 -20.95 -15.03 2.73
C HIS A 103 -21.53 -13.75 2.10
N LEU A 104 -20.69 -12.79 1.70
CA LEU A 104 -21.13 -11.58 1.02
C LEU A 104 -21.59 -11.89 -0.40
N HIS A 105 -22.58 -11.12 -0.87
CA HIS A 105 -23.19 -11.28 -2.20
C HIS A 105 -22.26 -10.96 -3.39
N SER A 106 -21.06 -10.40 -3.14
CA SER A 106 -20.13 -9.98 -4.19
C SER A 106 -18.68 -10.20 -3.78
N THR A 107 -17.92 -10.89 -4.63
CA THR A 107 -16.45 -11.06 -4.51
C THR A 107 -15.68 -9.94 -5.19
N THR A 108 -16.36 -9.09 -5.98
CA THR A 108 -15.75 -8.01 -6.77
C THR A 108 -14.77 -7.13 -5.97
N PRO A 109 -15.02 -6.75 -4.70
CA PRO A 109 -14.05 -5.98 -3.94
C PRO A 109 -12.75 -6.75 -3.64
N ILE A 110 -12.87 -8.05 -3.35
CA ILE A 110 -11.72 -8.93 -3.09
C ILE A 110 -10.93 -9.13 -4.38
N ASP A 111 -11.62 -9.34 -5.50
CA ASP A 111 -11.00 -9.50 -6.83
C ASP A 111 -10.25 -8.23 -7.26
N SER A 112 -10.85 -7.05 -7.02
CA SER A 112 -10.22 -5.75 -7.27
C SER A 112 -8.92 -5.59 -6.48
N ILE A 113 -8.94 -5.90 -5.18
CA ILE A 113 -7.75 -5.89 -4.32
C ILE A 113 -6.69 -6.86 -4.84
N GLY A 114 -7.09 -8.09 -5.18
CA GLY A 114 -6.22 -9.13 -5.71
C GLY A 114 -5.51 -8.72 -7.00
N ASN A 115 -6.24 -8.13 -7.95
CA ASN A 115 -5.67 -7.66 -9.21
C ASN A 115 -4.61 -6.57 -8.98
N ILE A 116 -4.90 -5.59 -8.11
CA ILE A 116 -3.94 -4.53 -7.79
C ILE A 116 -2.71 -5.10 -7.07
N PHE A 117 -2.88 -6.08 -6.17
CA PHE A 117 -1.75 -6.76 -5.52
C PHE A 117 -0.90 -7.55 -6.49
N GLN A 118 -1.52 -8.22 -7.46
CA GLN A 118 -0.82 -8.95 -8.51
C GLN A 118 -0.01 -7.99 -9.41
N ASP A 119 -0.60 -6.88 -9.81
CA ASP A 119 0.09 -5.83 -10.57
C ASP A 119 1.24 -5.21 -9.76
N LEU A 120 1.02 -4.89 -8.48
CA LEU A 120 2.05 -4.36 -7.59
C LEU A 120 3.23 -5.34 -7.46
N LYS A 121 2.96 -6.63 -7.23
CA LYS A 121 3.99 -7.66 -7.14
C LYS A 121 4.79 -7.77 -8.44
N ARG A 122 4.11 -7.80 -9.58
CA ARG A 122 4.75 -7.82 -10.91
C ARG A 122 5.64 -6.58 -11.11
N ASP A 123 5.14 -5.40 -10.80
CA ASP A 123 5.84 -4.14 -11.03
C ASP A 123 7.06 -4.00 -10.11
N ILE A 124 6.98 -4.41 -8.85
CA ILE A 124 8.14 -4.48 -7.92
C ILE A 124 9.22 -5.40 -8.48
N LEU A 125 8.86 -6.61 -8.95
CA LEU A 125 9.81 -7.57 -9.51
C LEU A 125 10.45 -7.08 -10.81
N LYS A 126 9.65 -6.47 -11.71
CA LYS A 126 10.15 -5.81 -12.93
C LYS A 126 11.14 -4.69 -12.58
N CYS A 127 10.86 -3.94 -11.52
CA CYS A 127 11.64 -2.79 -11.07
C CYS A 127 12.65 -3.11 -9.97
N LYS A 128 13.12 -4.36 -9.83
CA LYS A 128 13.99 -4.80 -8.73
C LYS A 128 15.20 -3.90 -8.45
N ASN A 129 15.82 -3.35 -9.50
CA ASN A 129 16.96 -2.44 -9.38
C ASN A 129 16.54 -1.08 -8.80
N TYR A 130 15.40 -0.55 -9.24
CA TYR A 130 14.80 0.68 -8.72
C TYR A 130 14.47 0.55 -7.22
N PHE A 131 13.99 -0.63 -6.81
CA PHE A 131 13.71 -0.94 -5.41
C PHE A 131 14.94 -1.30 -4.57
N SER A 132 16.11 -1.42 -5.20
CA SER A 132 17.35 -1.88 -4.55
C SER A 132 17.19 -3.25 -3.88
N CYS A 133 16.49 -4.18 -4.51
CA CYS A 133 16.29 -5.53 -3.97
C CYS A 133 17.65 -6.24 -3.83
N GLN A 134 18.04 -6.57 -2.60
CA GLN A 134 19.33 -7.19 -2.29
C GLN A 134 19.22 -8.71 -2.16
N ASN A 135 20.12 -9.43 -2.84
CA ASN A 135 20.36 -10.86 -2.62
C ASN A 135 21.73 -11.07 -1.93
N PRO A 136 21.92 -12.15 -1.14
CA PRO A 136 20.89 -13.09 -0.68
C PRO A 136 20.06 -12.49 0.46
N PHE A 137 18.77 -12.82 0.50
CA PHE A 137 17.90 -12.51 1.62
C PHE A 137 17.69 -13.76 2.47
N GLU A 138 18.12 -13.73 3.73
CA GLU A 138 17.83 -14.80 4.68
C GLU A 138 16.38 -14.66 5.20
N PHE A 139 15.48 -15.44 4.59
CA PHE A 139 14.07 -15.51 4.97
C PHE A 139 13.87 -15.89 6.45
N ALA A 140 14.84 -16.57 7.07
CA ALA A 140 14.79 -16.99 8.47
C ALA A 140 14.51 -15.82 9.44
N ASN A 141 15.02 -14.61 9.16
CA ASN A 141 14.89 -13.45 10.04
C ASN A 141 13.46 -12.91 10.14
N ILE A 142 12.62 -13.18 9.14
CA ILE A 142 11.22 -12.74 9.10
C ILE A 142 10.23 -13.90 9.24
N LYS A 143 10.69 -15.15 9.14
CA LYS A 143 9.87 -16.36 9.09
C LYS A 143 8.86 -16.44 10.23
N ASN A 144 9.27 -16.11 11.45
CA ASN A 144 8.39 -16.15 12.62
C ASN A 144 7.20 -15.17 12.52
N SER A 145 7.42 -13.99 11.93
CA SER A 145 6.34 -13.01 11.73
C SER A 145 5.34 -13.52 10.69
N PHE A 146 5.82 -14.11 9.59
CA PHE A 146 4.97 -14.67 8.53
C PHE A 146 4.28 -15.99 8.93
N GLU A 147 4.91 -16.82 9.74
CA GLU A 147 4.27 -17.99 10.33
C GLU A 147 3.10 -17.59 11.23
N LYS A 148 3.25 -16.52 12.02
CA LYS A 148 2.13 -15.92 12.75
C LYS A 148 1.03 -15.38 11.82
N MET A 149 1.38 -14.87 10.62
CA MET A 149 0.40 -14.50 9.58
C MET A 149 -0.40 -15.69 9.07
N LYS A 150 0.23 -16.87 9.00
CA LYS A 150 -0.43 -18.11 8.62
C LYS A 150 -1.35 -18.65 9.71
N GLU A 151 -0.96 -18.53 10.98
CA GLU A 151 -1.73 -19.04 12.13
C GLU A 151 -2.94 -18.19 12.47
N LYS A 152 -2.85 -16.86 12.32
CA LYS A 152 -3.96 -15.94 12.58
C LYS A 152 -4.88 -15.90 11.37
N GLY A 153 -6.15 -16.23 11.57
CA GLY A 153 -7.09 -16.55 10.50
C GLY A 153 -7.36 -15.42 9.50
N VAL A 154 -8.09 -15.77 8.43
CA VAL A 154 -8.46 -14.89 7.31
C VAL A 154 -9.10 -13.57 7.75
N TYR A 155 -9.98 -13.58 8.77
CA TYR A 155 -10.65 -12.38 9.23
C TYR A 155 -9.67 -11.32 9.72
N LYS A 156 -8.62 -11.75 10.43
CA LYS A 156 -7.55 -10.86 10.89
C LYS A 156 -6.79 -10.22 9.74
N ALA A 157 -6.30 -11.04 8.82
CA ALA A 157 -5.50 -10.56 7.70
C ALA A 157 -6.30 -9.63 6.76
N MET A 158 -7.59 -9.91 6.58
CA MET A 158 -8.49 -9.04 5.81
C MET A 158 -8.86 -7.77 6.57
N GLY A 159 -9.05 -7.84 7.89
CA GLY A 159 -9.37 -6.69 8.76
C GLY A 159 -8.23 -5.67 8.90
N GLU A 160 -6.99 -6.07 8.62
CA GLU A 160 -5.81 -5.17 8.64
C GLU A 160 -5.35 -4.72 7.24
N LEU A 161 -6.20 -4.83 6.21
CA LEU A 161 -5.86 -4.39 4.86
C LEU A 161 -5.53 -2.89 4.79
N ASP A 162 -6.18 -2.05 5.61
CA ASP A 162 -5.87 -0.62 5.68
C ASP A 162 -4.43 -0.35 6.13
N MET A 163 -3.94 -1.11 7.11
CA MET A 163 -2.58 -1.07 7.62
C MET A 163 -1.60 -1.55 6.55
N LEU A 164 -1.94 -2.62 5.83
CA LEU A 164 -1.13 -3.08 4.70
C LEU A 164 -1.02 -2.00 3.62
N PHE A 165 -2.14 -1.35 3.27
CA PHE A 165 -2.14 -0.25 2.29
C PHE A 165 -1.25 0.90 2.74
N LYS A 166 -1.26 1.24 4.03
CA LYS A 166 -0.36 2.23 4.62
C LYS A 166 1.10 1.82 4.49
N TYR A 167 1.44 0.56 4.74
CA TYR A 167 2.81 0.06 4.57
C TYR A 167 3.26 0.07 3.11
N ILE A 168 2.38 -0.30 2.18
CA ILE A 168 2.65 -0.20 0.73
C ILE A 168 2.89 1.27 0.35
N GLU A 169 2.03 2.19 0.80
CA GLU A 169 2.17 3.63 0.54
C GLU A 169 3.51 4.16 1.04
N GLN A 170 3.87 3.86 2.29
CA GLN A 170 5.14 4.29 2.87
C GLN A 170 6.35 3.70 2.14
N TYR A 171 6.29 2.40 1.83
CA TYR A 171 7.36 1.71 1.11
C TYR A 171 7.60 2.31 -0.28
N LEU A 172 6.54 2.57 -1.04
CA LEU A 172 6.65 3.17 -2.37
C LEU A 172 7.05 4.65 -2.31
N ALA A 173 6.49 5.41 -1.36
CA ALA A 173 6.87 6.82 -1.15
C ALA A 173 8.35 6.97 -0.83
N ALA A 174 8.95 6.04 -0.08
CA ALA A 174 10.38 6.03 0.21
C ALA A 174 11.26 5.79 -1.03
N LYS A 175 10.69 5.35 -2.15
CA LYS A 175 11.39 5.14 -3.43
C LYS A 175 11.13 6.26 -4.45
N ARG A 176 10.32 7.26 -4.09
CA ARG A 176 10.23 8.48 -4.89
C ARG A 176 11.55 9.21 -4.83
N VAL A 177 12.03 9.65 -5.98
CA VAL A 177 13.21 10.51 -6.03
C VAL A 177 12.83 11.81 -5.31
N LYS A 178 13.59 12.20 -4.27
CA LYS A 178 13.42 13.53 -3.68
C LYS A 178 13.83 14.54 -4.74
N HIS A 179 12.85 15.27 -5.28
CA HIS A 179 13.06 16.40 -6.17
C HIS A 179 13.43 17.66 -5.40
#